data_AF-A0A1X1R8Q1-F1
#
_entry.id   AF-A0A1X1R8Q1-F1
#
_cell.length_a   1.000
_cell.length_b   1.000
_cell.length_c   1.000
_cell.angle_alpha   90.00
_cell.angle_beta   90.00
_cell.angle_gamma   90.00
#
_symmetry.space_group_name_H-M   'P 1'
#
loop_
_entity.id
_entity.type
_entity.pdbx_description
1 polymer ?
#
loop_
_entity_poly.entity_id
_entity_poly.type
_entity_poly.pdbx_seq_one_letter_code
_entity_poly.pdbx_strand_id
1 'polypeptide(L)'
;MEFISAHQHQRVGADGLKWGVESMCAVLSEFGVTIAPSTYYAHRARCGPSKADWVDAQVIDAIYRLRRSNPLYRVLGARKTWIVLRTNGLDVSRCAVERVMREMGWRGACKRRRVRTTIADPAATRAPDRVQRRFVAQAPDRLWVADFTYCRTRAGWAYTAFVTDVYARKIVGWKVATEMTQRLVTDAINHAIDARKRSGTTDLESLIHHSDAGSQYTAIAFTERLAAEGILPSVGSVGDSFDNALAESVNSSYKTELIDHQPLYPGATELSLATAEWVAFYNRRRPNGYCQDLTPDRAEALYYHRQRHPQTEEALR
;
A
#
# COMPACT_ATOMS: atom_id res chain seq x y z
N MET A 1 19.23 -24.92 -34.37
CA MET A 1 20.54 -24.58 -33.76
C MET A 1 21.17 -25.79 -33.07
N GLU A 2 20.44 -26.52 -32.22
CA GLU A 2 20.94 -27.75 -31.55
C GLU A 2 21.39 -28.84 -32.53
N PHE A 3 20.66 -29.07 -33.62
CA PHE A 3 21.03 -30.03 -34.68
C PHE A 3 22.43 -29.74 -35.26
N ILE A 4 22.70 -28.47 -35.62
CA ILE A 4 24.00 -28.04 -36.16
C ILE A 4 25.10 -28.26 -35.10
N SER A 5 24.83 -27.89 -33.85
CA SER A 5 25.79 -28.07 -32.76
C SER A 5 26.10 -29.54 -32.43
N ALA A 6 25.13 -30.44 -32.60
CA ALA A 6 25.28 -31.86 -32.30
C ALA A 6 25.97 -32.67 -33.42
N HIS A 7 25.91 -32.19 -34.66
CA HIS A 7 26.45 -32.91 -35.83
C HIS A 7 27.62 -32.20 -36.51
N GLN A 8 27.94 -30.96 -36.14
CA GLN A 8 29.21 -30.33 -36.55
C GLN A 8 30.37 -31.24 -36.11
N HIS A 9 31.36 -31.40 -36.99
CA HIS A 9 32.51 -32.30 -36.81
C HIS A 9 32.23 -33.81 -36.89
N GLN A 10 30.99 -34.25 -37.15
CA GLN A 10 30.76 -35.64 -37.54
C GLN A 10 31.49 -35.94 -38.85
N ARG A 11 32.07 -37.13 -38.93
CA ARG A 11 32.72 -37.66 -40.12
C ARG A 11 31.83 -38.73 -40.72
N VAL A 12 31.47 -38.59 -41.99
CA VAL A 12 30.59 -39.53 -42.69
C VAL A 12 31.17 -39.75 -44.09
N GLY A 13 31.29 -41.02 -44.50
CA GLY A 13 31.89 -41.41 -45.80
C GLY A 13 33.28 -42.04 -45.67
N ALA A 14 33.70 -42.78 -46.71
CA ALA A 14 35.01 -43.44 -46.80
C ALA A 14 36.19 -42.45 -46.98
N ASP A 15 35.88 -41.20 -47.30
CA ASP A 15 36.77 -40.06 -47.51
C ASP A 15 37.10 -39.28 -46.21
N GLY A 16 36.35 -39.51 -45.14
CA GLY A 16 36.63 -38.96 -43.81
C GLY A 16 36.39 -37.46 -43.65
N LEU A 17 35.62 -36.83 -44.56
CA LEU A 17 35.27 -35.41 -44.53
C LEU A 17 34.43 -35.07 -43.30
N LYS A 18 34.73 -33.91 -42.69
CA LYS A 18 34.03 -33.39 -41.51
C LYS A 18 32.91 -32.45 -41.92
N TRP A 19 31.74 -32.60 -41.31
CA TRP A 19 30.64 -31.67 -41.51
C TRP A 19 30.98 -30.29 -40.92
N GLY A 20 30.96 -29.28 -41.79
CA GLY A 20 31.12 -27.87 -41.45
C GLY A 20 29.79 -27.14 -41.27
N VAL A 21 29.78 -26.09 -40.46
CA VAL A 21 28.56 -25.30 -40.15
C VAL A 21 27.97 -24.69 -41.43
N GLU A 22 28.81 -24.19 -42.33
CA GLU A 22 28.41 -23.61 -43.61
C GLU A 22 27.70 -24.63 -44.50
N SER A 23 28.26 -25.83 -44.62
CA SER A 23 27.67 -26.92 -45.40
C SER A 23 26.33 -27.37 -44.84
N MET A 24 26.24 -27.49 -43.51
CA MET A 24 24.98 -27.85 -42.85
C MET A 24 23.91 -26.77 -43.02
N CYS A 25 24.28 -25.48 -42.96
CA CYS A 25 23.37 -24.36 -43.20
C CYS A 25 22.87 -24.32 -44.65
N ALA A 26 23.73 -24.63 -45.63
CA ALA A 26 23.35 -24.70 -47.04
C ALA A 26 22.31 -25.81 -47.28
N VAL A 27 22.57 -27.02 -46.79
CA VAL A 27 21.65 -28.17 -46.91
C VAL A 27 20.31 -27.88 -46.22
N LEU A 28 20.33 -27.36 -44.99
CA LEU A 28 19.10 -27.00 -44.29
C LEU A 28 18.27 -25.95 -45.08
N SER A 29 18.94 -25.04 -45.78
CA SER A 29 18.26 -24.04 -46.61
C SER A 29 17.58 -24.67 -47.83
N GLU A 30 18.17 -25.70 -48.43
CA GLU A 30 17.54 -26.49 -49.50
C GLU A 30 16.27 -27.21 -49.02
N PHE A 31 16.23 -27.62 -47.76
CA PHE A 31 15.04 -28.20 -47.12
C PHE A 31 14.08 -27.16 -46.51
N GLY A 32 14.21 -25.88 -46.89
CA GLY A 32 13.30 -24.80 -46.50
C GLY A 32 13.58 -24.16 -45.13
N VAL A 33 14.68 -24.52 -44.47
CA VAL A 33 15.10 -23.94 -43.19
C VAL A 33 16.30 -23.02 -43.42
N THR A 34 16.03 -21.77 -43.79
CA THR A 34 17.08 -20.78 -44.11
C THR A 34 17.76 -20.26 -42.84
N ILE A 35 19.01 -20.66 -42.60
CA ILE A 35 19.83 -20.19 -41.47
C ILE A 35 21.20 -19.76 -42.01
N ALA A 36 21.60 -18.52 -41.75
CA ALA A 36 22.94 -18.06 -42.07
C ALA A 36 23.98 -18.61 -41.06
N PRO A 37 25.19 -19.01 -41.50
CA PRO A 37 26.27 -19.43 -40.59
C PRO A 37 26.63 -18.36 -39.54
N SER A 38 26.59 -17.08 -39.93
CA SER A 38 26.77 -15.94 -39.02
C SER A 38 25.71 -15.91 -37.90
N THR A 39 24.47 -16.25 -38.21
CA THR A 39 23.37 -16.37 -37.22
C THR A 39 23.60 -17.54 -36.26
N TYR A 40 24.12 -18.68 -36.75
CA TYR A 40 24.50 -19.81 -35.90
C TYR A 40 25.61 -19.42 -34.91
N TYR A 41 26.71 -18.83 -35.40
CA TYR A 41 27.81 -18.41 -34.53
C TYR A 41 27.40 -17.27 -33.58
N ALA A 42 26.56 -16.33 -34.01
CA ALA A 42 26.01 -15.29 -33.16
C ALA A 42 25.05 -15.84 -32.08
N HIS A 43 24.33 -16.93 -32.36
CA HIS A 43 23.51 -17.64 -31.38
C HIS A 43 24.38 -18.43 -30.39
N ARG A 44 25.44 -19.09 -30.88
CA ARG A 44 26.40 -19.82 -30.04
C ARG A 44 27.23 -18.89 -29.15
N ALA A 45 27.57 -17.70 -29.63
CA ALA A 45 28.24 -16.67 -28.85
C ALA A 45 27.30 -15.99 -27.83
N ARG A 46 25.98 -16.10 -28.02
CA ARG A 46 24.95 -15.62 -27.08
C ARG A 46 24.76 -16.52 -25.85
N CYS A 47 25.65 -17.47 -25.59
CA CYS A 47 25.65 -18.27 -24.36
C CYS A 47 25.88 -17.37 -23.12
N GLY A 48 24.78 -16.86 -22.56
CA GLY A 48 24.76 -16.05 -21.35
C GLY A 48 23.41 -15.35 -21.18
N PRO A 49 23.08 -14.83 -19.98
CA PRO A 49 21.88 -14.06 -19.77
C PRO A 49 21.90 -12.83 -20.67
N SER A 50 20.78 -12.57 -21.35
CA SER A 50 20.58 -11.35 -22.10
C SER A 50 20.58 -10.13 -21.16
N LYS A 51 20.69 -8.92 -21.72
CA LYS A 51 20.51 -7.69 -20.95
C LYS A 51 19.15 -7.66 -20.22
N ALA A 52 18.11 -8.22 -20.82
CA ALA A 52 16.79 -8.32 -20.20
C ALA A 52 16.80 -9.27 -19.00
N ASP A 53 17.47 -10.42 -19.10
CA ASP A 53 17.59 -11.39 -18.00
C ASP A 53 18.32 -10.78 -16.80
N TRP A 54 19.36 -9.98 -17.04
CA TRP A 54 20.06 -9.23 -15.99
C TRP A 54 19.17 -8.19 -15.30
N VAL A 55 18.38 -7.44 -16.07
CA VAL A 55 17.42 -6.47 -15.52
C VAL A 55 16.37 -7.19 -14.68
N ASP A 56 15.84 -8.31 -15.17
CA ASP A 56 14.86 -9.10 -14.43
C ASP A 56 15.45 -9.67 -13.14
N ALA A 57 16.67 -10.19 -13.17
CA ALA A 57 17.38 -10.65 -11.98
C ALA A 57 17.55 -9.53 -10.93
N GLN A 58 17.89 -8.31 -11.36
CA GLN A 58 17.97 -7.14 -10.47
C GLN A 58 16.61 -6.79 -9.85
N VAL A 59 15.53 -6.83 -10.63
CA VAL A 59 14.17 -6.55 -10.13
C VAL A 59 13.72 -7.64 -9.16
N ILE A 60 13.97 -8.91 -9.47
CA ILE A 60 13.68 -10.06 -8.61
C ILE A 60 14.39 -9.91 -7.26
N ASP A 61 15.70 -9.68 -7.28
CA ASP A 61 16.50 -9.49 -6.06
C ASP A 61 16.02 -8.27 -5.25
N ALA A 62 15.74 -7.15 -5.91
CA ALA A 62 15.24 -5.96 -5.22
C ALA A 62 13.88 -6.19 -4.55
N ILE A 63 12.93 -6.84 -5.22
CA ILE A 63 11.62 -7.20 -4.64
C ILE A 63 11.80 -8.20 -3.50
N TYR A 64 12.69 -9.18 -3.66
CA TYR A 64 12.97 -10.18 -2.64
C TYR A 64 13.54 -9.54 -1.37
N ARG A 65 14.56 -8.68 -1.49
CA ARG A 65 15.14 -7.92 -0.37
C ARG A 65 14.10 -7.06 0.32
N LEU A 66 13.25 -6.38 -0.46
CA LEU A 66 12.17 -5.56 0.08
C LEU A 66 11.20 -6.41 0.93
N ARG A 67 10.71 -7.53 0.38
CA ARG A 67 9.78 -8.47 1.07
C ARG A 67 10.40 -9.18 2.28
N ARG A 68 11.73 -9.28 2.33
CA ARG A 68 12.48 -9.84 3.47
C ARG A 68 12.72 -8.81 4.56
N SER A 69 12.96 -7.55 4.20
CA SER A 69 13.23 -6.46 5.15
C SER A 69 12.04 -6.14 6.07
N ASN A 70 10.82 -6.20 5.53
CA ASN A 70 9.60 -6.04 6.29
C ASN A 70 8.48 -6.87 5.65
N PRO A 71 7.82 -7.79 6.39
CA PRO A 71 6.74 -8.61 5.87
C PRO A 71 5.58 -7.83 5.25
N LEU A 72 5.33 -6.59 5.69
CA LEU A 72 4.27 -5.73 5.15
C LEU A 72 4.51 -5.33 3.69
N TYR A 73 5.74 -5.41 3.17
CA TYR A 73 5.95 -5.21 1.73
C TYR A 73 5.34 -6.32 0.87
N ARG A 74 5.06 -7.50 1.45
CA ARG A 74 4.42 -8.62 0.73
C ARG A 74 2.97 -8.32 0.35
N VAL A 75 2.33 -7.36 1.03
CA VAL A 75 0.94 -6.96 0.78
C VAL A 75 0.81 -5.95 -0.35
N LEU A 76 1.93 -5.40 -0.83
CA LEU A 76 1.91 -4.42 -1.92
C LEU A 76 1.66 -5.11 -3.27
N GLY A 77 0.70 -4.58 -4.02
CA GLY A 77 0.52 -4.92 -5.43
C GLY A 77 1.58 -4.28 -6.31
N ALA A 78 1.69 -4.75 -7.55
CA ALA A 78 2.76 -4.38 -8.50
C ALA A 78 2.97 -2.88 -8.66
N ARG A 79 1.89 -2.09 -8.76
CA ARG A 79 1.97 -0.61 -8.85
C ARG A 79 2.71 0.01 -7.65
N LYS A 80 2.36 -0.40 -6.42
CA LYS A 80 3.00 0.16 -5.21
C LYS A 80 4.43 -0.36 -5.04
N THR A 81 4.66 -1.63 -5.36
CA THR A 81 6.01 -2.20 -5.41
C THR A 81 6.90 -1.41 -6.37
N TRP A 82 6.41 -1.11 -7.57
CA TRP A 82 7.10 -0.28 -8.55
C TRP A 82 7.45 1.11 -8.00
N ILE A 83 6.50 1.81 -7.36
CA ILE A 83 6.76 3.11 -6.73
C ILE A 83 7.85 3.02 -5.65
N VAL A 84 7.81 1.98 -4.80
CA VAL A 84 8.81 1.78 -3.76
C VAL A 84 10.19 1.49 -4.35
N LEU A 85 10.28 0.65 -5.38
CA LEU A 85 11.55 0.37 -6.07
C LEU A 85 12.15 1.64 -6.69
N ARG A 86 11.33 2.44 -7.37
CA ARG A 86 11.73 3.74 -7.94
C ARG A 86 12.21 4.70 -6.86
N THR A 87 11.48 4.76 -5.74
CA THR A 87 11.86 5.59 -4.58
C THR A 87 13.20 5.16 -3.98
N ASN A 88 13.52 3.87 -4.06
CA ASN A 88 14.81 3.32 -3.61
C ASN A 88 15.92 3.40 -4.67
N GLY A 89 15.69 4.13 -5.78
CA GLY A 89 16.70 4.39 -6.81
C GLY A 89 16.76 3.38 -7.95
N LEU A 90 15.87 2.39 -8.01
CA LEU A 90 15.85 1.42 -9.09
C LEU A 90 15.00 1.92 -10.27
N ASP A 91 15.65 2.30 -11.37
CA ASP A 91 14.99 2.74 -12.61
C ASP A 91 14.40 1.55 -13.39
N VAL A 92 13.16 1.19 -13.05
CA VAL A 92 12.41 0.10 -13.68
C VAL A 92 11.04 0.56 -14.16
N SER A 93 10.57 -0.02 -15.27
CA SER A 93 9.21 0.21 -15.78
C SER A 93 8.16 -0.54 -14.97
N ARG A 94 6.94 0.00 -14.90
CA ARG A 94 5.83 -0.65 -14.20
C ARG A 94 5.51 -2.04 -14.78
N CYS A 95 5.51 -2.16 -16.11
CA CYS A 95 5.21 -3.42 -16.80
C CYS A 95 6.25 -4.52 -16.50
N ALA A 96 7.52 -4.16 -16.31
CA ALA A 96 8.54 -5.13 -15.90
C ALA A 96 8.28 -5.67 -14.50
N VAL A 97 7.94 -4.79 -13.53
CA VAL A 97 7.56 -5.22 -12.17
C VAL A 97 6.31 -6.10 -12.18
N GLU A 98 5.27 -5.72 -12.94
CA GLU A 98 4.05 -6.51 -13.10
C GLU A 98 4.33 -7.90 -13.67
N ARG A 99 5.16 -7.98 -14.73
CA ARG A 99 5.55 -9.24 -15.34
C ARG A 99 6.35 -10.12 -14.38
N VAL A 100 7.41 -9.58 -13.77
CA VAL A 100 8.26 -10.31 -12.81
C VAL A 100 7.44 -10.81 -11.63
N MET A 101 6.58 -9.97 -11.06
CA MET A 101 5.71 -10.40 -9.95
C MET A 101 4.76 -11.52 -10.37
N ARG A 102 4.21 -11.47 -11.58
CA ARG A 102 3.35 -12.53 -12.13
C ARG A 102 4.11 -13.85 -12.33
N GLU A 103 5.30 -13.80 -12.92
CA GLU A 103 6.17 -14.96 -13.17
C GLU A 103 6.63 -15.61 -11.86
N MET A 104 6.97 -14.81 -10.85
CA MET A 104 7.38 -15.28 -9.52
C MET A 104 6.20 -15.67 -8.60
N GLY A 105 4.96 -15.54 -9.08
CA GLY A 105 3.75 -15.82 -8.29
C GLY A 105 3.52 -14.84 -7.12
N TRP A 106 4.21 -13.70 -7.11
CA TRP A 106 4.07 -12.67 -6.08
C TRP A 106 2.83 -11.82 -6.31
N ARG A 107 1.90 -11.87 -5.36
CA ARG A 107 0.66 -11.08 -5.38
C ARG A 107 0.60 -10.18 -4.16
N GLY A 108 0.07 -8.98 -4.35
CA GLY A 108 -0.29 -8.09 -3.26
C GLY A 108 -1.58 -8.54 -2.58
N ALA A 109 -1.93 -7.88 -1.48
CA ALA A 109 -3.16 -8.14 -0.77
C ALA A 109 -4.37 -7.62 -1.55
N CYS A 110 -5.39 -8.46 -1.66
CA CYS A 110 -6.62 -8.16 -2.38
C CYS A 110 -7.79 -8.08 -1.40
N LYS A 111 -8.63 -7.04 -1.56
CA LYS A 111 -9.83 -6.89 -0.75
C LYS A 111 -10.78 -8.05 -1.02
N ARG A 112 -11.33 -8.66 0.04
CA ARG A 112 -12.46 -9.60 -0.09
C ARG A 112 -13.70 -8.86 -0.59
N ARG A 113 -14.54 -9.53 -1.37
CA ARG A 113 -15.80 -8.96 -1.90
C ARG A 113 -16.71 -8.58 -0.73
N ARG A 114 -17.18 -7.33 -0.68
CA ARG A 114 -18.02 -6.81 0.41
C ARG A 114 -19.42 -7.44 0.33
N VAL A 115 -19.93 -7.92 1.46
CA VAL A 115 -21.35 -8.27 1.66
C VAL A 115 -21.95 -7.11 2.47
N ARG A 116 -23.06 -6.54 2.01
CA ARG A 116 -23.74 -5.42 2.67
C ARG A 116 -24.67 -5.97 3.76
N THR A 117 -24.50 -5.55 5.01
CA THR A 117 -25.18 -6.17 6.17
C THR A 117 -26.11 -5.23 6.95
N THR A 118 -26.27 -3.96 6.57
CA THR A 118 -27.02 -2.98 7.39
C THR A 118 -28.06 -2.20 6.59
N ILE A 119 -29.28 -2.12 7.13
CA ILE A 119 -30.43 -1.34 6.66
C ILE A 119 -30.68 -0.24 7.71
N ALA A 120 -30.92 1.00 7.29
CA ALA A 120 -30.97 2.20 8.15
C ALA A 120 -32.30 2.35 8.93
N ASP A 121 -32.25 2.99 10.11
CA ASP A 121 -33.42 3.40 10.92
C ASP A 121 -33.66 4.93 10.85
N PRO A 122 -34.83 5.39 10.38
CA PRO A 122 -35.13 6.82 10.21
C PRO A 122 -35.38 7.62 11.50
N ALA A 123 -35.55 7.02 12.69
CA ALA A 123 -36.12 7.70 13.86
C ALA A 123 -35.13 8.38 14.86
N ALA A 124 -33.82 8.29 14.69
CA ALA A 124 -32.85 8.84 15.66
C ALA A 124 -32.65 10.37 15.54
N THR A 125 -32.60 11.09 16.69
CA THR A 125 -32.28 12.53 16.82
C THR A 125 -30.79 12.79 16.55
N ARG A 126 -30.48 13.84 15.78
CA ARG A 126 -29.24 13.95 14.97
C ARG A 126 -28.42 15.20 15.29
N ALA A 127 -27.10 15.07 15.31
CA ALA A 127 -26.20 16.22 15.21
C ALA A 127 -26.07 16.67 13.73
N PRO A 128 -25.76 17.95 13.45
CA PRO A 128 -25.61 18.42 12.07
C PRO A 128 -24.38 17.78 11.39
N ASP A 129 -24.59 17.13 10.24
CA ASP A 129 -23.52 16.68 9.35
C ASP A 129 -22.84 17.90 8.71
N ARG A 130 -21.60 18.19 9.16
CA ARG A 130 -20.79 19.32 8.67
C ARG A 130 -19.84 18.92 7.55
N VAL A 131 -19.71 17.62 7.25
CA VAL A 131 -18.74 17.12 6.26
C VAL A 131 -19.38 16.96 4.89
N GLN A 132 -20.71 16.77 4.80
CA GLN A 132 -21.45 16.69 3.54
C GLN A 132 -20.79 15.76 2.52
N ARG A 133 -20.15 14.68 3.01
CA ARG A 133 -19.41 13.67 2.20
C ARG A 133 -18.21 14.20 1.43
N ARG A 134 -17.72 15.40 1.73
CA ARG A 134 -16.50 15.96 1.14
C ARG A 134 -15.30 15.66 2.03
N PHE A 135 -14.71 14.48 1.84
CA PHE A 135 -13.47 14.09 2.52
C PHE A 135 -12.23 14.73 1.89
N VAL A 136 -12.19 16.06 1.86
CA VAL A 136 -11.05 16.86 1.38
C VAL A 136 -10.77 17.94 2.43
N ALA A 137 -9.52 18.05 2.84
CA ALA A 137 -9.04 19.12 3.70
C ALA A 137 -7.95 19.89 2.95
N GLN A 138 -7.90 21.22 3.12
CA GLN A 138 -6.88 22.07 2.48
C GLN A 138 -5.54 22.07 3.23
N ALA A 139 -5.57 21.69 4.51
CA ALA A 139 -4.42 21.66 5.39
C ALA A 139 -4.54 20.46 6.35
N PRO A 140 -3.40 19.94 6.86
CA PRO A 140 -3.40 19.05 8.02
C PRO A 140 -4.20 19.65 9.19
N ASP A 141 -4.79 18.77 10.00
CA ASP A 141 -5.48 19.10 11.25
C ASP A 141 -6.71 20.00 11.09
N ARG A 142 -7.35 19.98 9.91
CA ARG A 142 -8.65 20.63 9.67
C ARG A 142 -9.83 19.69 9.81
N LEU A 143 -9.64 18.43 9.43
CA LEU A 143 -10.66 17.39 9.54
C LEU A 143 -9.98 16.07 9.87
N TRP A 144 -10.37 15.49 10.99
CA TRP A 144 -10.08 14.11 11.34
C TRP A 144 -11.35 13.28 11.21
N VAL A 145 -11.23 12.11 10.62
CA VAL A 145 -12.29 11.10 10.64
C VAL A 145 -11.91 9.98 11.59
N ALA A 146 -12.89 9.43 12.28
CA ALA A 146 -12.71 8.28 13.16
C ALA A 146 -13.71 7.17 12.87
N ASP A 147 -13.22 5.94 12.98
CA ASP A 147 -14.04 4.73 12.95
C ASP A 147 -13.28 3.63 13.69
N PHE A 148 -13.99 2.60 14.11
CA PHE A 148 -13.39 1.40 14.66
C PHE A 148 -13.86 0.15 13.95
N THR A 149 -13.07 -0.91 14.03
CA THR A 149 -13.39 -2.19 13.43
C THR A 149 -13.03 -3.33 14.35
N TYR A 150 -13.73 -4.45 14.22
CA TYR A 150 -13.49 -5.64 15.01
C TYR A 150 -12.67 -6.67 14.21
N CYS A 151 -11.76 -7.35 14.90
CA CYS A 151 -10.80 -8.31 14.35
C CYS A 151 -10.83 -9.58 15.20
N ARG A 152 -10.74 -10.76 14.56
CA ARG A 152 -10.68 -12.02 15.28
C ARG A 152 -9.24 -12.29 15.73
N THR A 153 -9.09 -12.66 17.00
CA THR A 153 -7.84 -13.19 17.59
C THR A 153 -8.11 -14.60 18.13
N ARG A 154 -7.10 -15.33 18.61
CA ARG A 154 -7.30 -16.64 19.25
C ARG A 154 -8.02 -16.49 20.60
N ALA A 155 -7.71 -15.45 21.36
CA ALA A 155 -8.33 -15.15 22.65
C ALA A 155 -9.78 -14.64 22.56
N GLY A 156 -10.22 -14.15 21.40
CA GLY A 156 -11.55 -13.55 21.29
C GLY A 156 -11.65 -12.52 20.16
N TRP A 157 -12.63 -11.64 20.27
CA TRP A 157 -12.70 -10.44 19.45
C TRP A 157 -11.80 -9.34 20.05
N ALA A 158 -11.15 -8.59 19.18
CA ALA A 158 -10.47 -7.36 19.52
C ALA A 158 -11.01 -6.24 18.65
N TYR A 159 -10.99 -5.02 19.15
CA TYR A 159 -11.52 -3.83 18.49
C TYR A 159 -10.37 -2.86 18.27
N THR A 160 -10.26 -2.33 17.06
CA THR A 160 -9.23 -1.37 16.67
C THR A 160 -9.90 -0.08 16.19
N ALA A 161 -9.66 1.02 16.90
CA ALA A 161 -10.10 2.35 16.51
C ALA A 161 -8.97 3.11 15.83
N PHE A 162 -9.30 3.87 14.79
CA PHE A 162 -8.38 4.75 14.07
C PHE A 162 -8.91 6.18 14.02
N VAL A 163 -8.00 7.14 14.13
CA VAL A 163 -8.23 8.55 13.85
C VAL A 163 -7.32 8.93 12.69
N THR A 164 -7.93 9.36 11.59
CA THR A 164 -7.24 9.65 10.33
C THR A 164 -7.41 11.10 9.94
N ASP A 165 -6.30 11.79 9.72
CA ASP A 165 -6.29 13.11 9.13
C ASP A 165 -6.63 13.05 7.64
N VAL A 166 -7.64 13.84 7.23
CA VAL A 166 -8.17 13.82 5.87
C VAL A 166 -7.19 14.37 4.83
N TYR A 167 -6.32 15.30 5.19
CA TYR A 167 -5.43 16.01 4.27
C TYR A 167 -4.46 15.07 3.56
N ALA A 168 -3.74 14.24 4.33
CA ALA A 168 -2.76 13.29 3.79
C ALA A 168 -3.21 11.82 3.93
N ARG A 169 -4.45 11.59 4.40
CA ARG A 169 -4.95 10.28 4.85
C ARG A 169 -4.05 9.67 5.93
N LYS A 170 -3.37 10.51 6.72
CA LYS A 170 -2.41 10.06 7.73
C LYS A 170 -3.16 9.53 8.95
N ILE A 171 -2.81 8.34 9.42
CA ILE A 171 -3.34 7.83 10.68
C ILE A 171 -2.61 8.56 11.81
N VAL A 172 -3.31 9.42 12.52
CA VAL A 172 -2.73 10.27 13.59
C VAL A 172 -2.90 9.64 14.96
N GLY A 173 -3.93 8.84 15.17
CA GLY A 173 -4.16 8.10 16.41
C GLY A 173 -4.81 6.75 16.15
N TRP A 174 -4.61 5.83 17.09
CA TRP A 174 -5.22 4.51 17.05
C TRP A 174 -5.18 3.84 18.42
N LYS A 175 -6.06 2.86 18.64
CA LYS A 175 -6.10 2.03 19.85
C LYS A 175 -6.63 0.64 19.54
N VAL A 176 -6.04 -0.38 20.17
CA VAL A 176 -6.60 -1.74 20.23
C VAL A 176 -7.12 -2.02 21.65
N ALA A 177 -8.29 -2.64 21.75
CA ALA A 177 -8.88 -3.09 23.01
C ALA A 177 -9.60 -4.44 22.84
N THR A 178 -9.90 -5.10 23.95
CA THR A 178 -10.69 -6.34 23.99
C THR A 178 -12.19 -6.10 23.99
N GLU A 179 -12.64 -4.85 24.22
CA GLU A 179 -14.05 -4.48 24.37
C GLU A 179 -14.41 -3.24 23.56
N MET A 180 -15.67 -3.17 23.13
CA MET A 180 -16.23 -2.08 22.32
C MET A 180 -16.81 -0.95 23.20
N THR A 181 -15.93 -0.23 23.90
CA THR A 181 -16.31 0.78 24.91
C THR A 181 -16.04 2.22 24.44
N GLN A 182 -16.64 3.21 25.11
CA GLN A 182 -16.29 4.63 24.90
C GLN A 182 -14.80 4.91 25.20
N ARG A 183 -14.18 4.14 26.10
CA ARG A 183 -12.75 4.24 26.39
C ARG A 183 -11.89 3.91 25.17
N LEU A 184 -12.29 2.97 24.32
CA LEU A 184 -11.55 2.63 23.09
C LEU A 184 -11.40 3.86 22.17
N VAL A 185 -12.51 4.53 21.87
CA VAL A 185 -12.52 5.69 20.96
C VAL A 185 -11.84 6.90 21.61
N THR A 186 -11.98 7.05 22.92
CA THR A 186 -11.34 8.13 23.70
C THR A 186 -9.82 7.96 23.75
N ASP A 187 -9.33 6.74 24.00
CA ASP A 187 -7.90 6.45 23.97
C ASP A 187 -7.30 6.69 22.57
N ALA A 188 -8.05 6.41 21.50
CA ALA A 188 -7.60 6.64 20.13
C ALA A 188 -7.47 8.14 19.79
N ILE A 189 -8.43 8.97 20.21
CA ILE A 189 -8.33 10.43 20.02
C ILE A 189 -7.25 11.04 20.91
N ASN A 190 -7.09 10.56 22.14
CA ASN A 190 -6.00 11.01 23.02
C ASN A 190 -4.64 10.71 22.40
N HIS A 191 -4.48 9.53 21.82
CA HIS A 191 -3.27 9.18 21.08
C HIS A 191 -3.01 10.15 19.92
N ALA A 192 -4.04 10.52 19.15
CA ALA A 192 -3.90 11.51 18.07
C ALA A 192 -3.44 12.88 18.57
N ILE A 193 -4.10 13.39 19.61
CA ILE A 193 -3.77 14.68 20.23
C ILE A 193 -2.34 14.67 20.77
N ASP A 194 -1.97 13.63 21.52
CA ASP A 194 -0.62 13.51 22.07
C ASP A 194 0.45 13.39 20.98
N ALA A 195 0.15 12.68 19.89
CA ALA A 195 1.04 12.59 18.74
C ALA A 195 1.27 13.96 18.08
N ARG A 196 0.22 14.77 17.94
CA ARG A 196 0.30 16.12 17.39
C ARG A 196 1.04 17.10 18.30
N LYS A 197 0.76 17.06 19.61
CA LYS A 197 1.49 17.84 20.62
C LYS A 197 3.00 17.52 20.57
N ARG A 198 3.37 16.24 20.47
CA ARG A 198 4.78 15.83 20.31
C ARG A 198 5.41 16.29 18.99
N SER A 199 4.64 16.47 17.93
CA SER A 199 5.14 17.02 16.65
C SER A 199 5.20 18.56 16.62
N GLY A 200 4.86 19.23 17.72
CA GLY A 200 4.92 20.69 17.83
C GLY A 200 3.63 21.41 17.40
N THR A 201 2.54 20.68 17.13
CA THR A 201 1.22 21.29 16.95
C THR A 201 0.68 21.67 18.32
N THR A 202 0.56 22.97 18.57
CA THR A 202 0.11 23.51 19.87
C THR A 202 -1.36 23.88 19.88
N ASP A 203 -1.99 23.98 18.69
CA ASP A 203 -3.37 24.43 18.54
C ASP A 203 -4.16 23.51 17.61
N LEU A 204 -5.30 23.03 18.10
CA LEU A 204 -6.29 22.23 17.39
C LEU A 204 -7.66 22.95 17.38
N GLU A 205 -7.72 24.22 17.81
CA GLU A 205 -8.92 25.04 17.74
C GLU A 205 -9.34 25.16 16.27
N SER A 206 -10.57 24.73 15.96
CA SER A 206 -11.13 24.56 14.60
C SER A 206 -10.86 23.23 13.90
N LEU A 207 -10.20 22.26 14.54
CA LEU A 207 -10.20 20.89 14.05
C LEU A 207 -11.62 20.33 14.14
N ILE A 208 -12.12 19.76 13.05
CA ILE A 208 -13.37 19.01 13.05
C ILE A 208 -13.04 17.52 13.29
N HIS A 209 -13.68 16.92 14.28
CA HIS A 209 -13.67 15.47 14.47
C HIS A 209 -14.97 14.87 13.95
N HIS A 210 -14.89 14.09 12.88
CA HIS A 210 -16.05 13.44 12.27
C HIS A 210 -16.05 11.93 12.54
N SER A 211 -17.15 11.42 13.10
CA SER A 211 -17.36 10.00 13.34
C SER A 211 -18.74 9.56 12.86
N ASP A 212 -18.97 8.24 12.84
CA ASP A 212 -20.33 7.73 12.73
C ASP A 212 -21.13 8.01 14.01
N ALA A 213 -22.44 7.76 13.95
CA ALA A 213 -23.37 7.98 15.06
C ALA A 213 -23.36 6.83 16.11
N GLY A 214 -22.25 6.09 16.21
CA GLY A 214 -22.09 5.05 17.22
C GLY A 214 -22.23 5.61 18.63
N SER A 215 -22.85 4.83 19.54
CA SER A 215 -23.10 5.25 20.92
C SER A 215 -21.82 5.59 21.70
N GLN A 216 -20.67 5.04 21.29
CA GLN A 216 -19.36 5.35 21.84
C GLN A 216 -18.91 6.78 21.50
N TYR A 217 -19.22 7.29 20.31
CA TYR A 217 -18.84 8.62 19.84
C TYR A 217 -19.83 9.70 20.26
N THR A 218 -21.08 9.35 20.57
CA THR A 218 -22.11 10.28 21.06
C THR A 218 -22.17 10.37 22.58
N ALA A 219 -21.38 9.57 23.29
CA ALA A 219 -21.28 9.62 24.74
C ALA A 219 -20.77 10.98 25.24
N ILE A 220 -21.37 11.50 26.33
CA ILE A 220 -21.04 12.81 26.92
C ILE A 220 -19.54 12.93 27.23
N ALA A 221 -18.95 11.91 27.86
CA ALA A 221 -17.53 11.93 28.21
C ALA A 221 -16.60 12.07 26.98
N PHE A 222 -17.04 11.59 25.80
CA PHE A 222 -16.29 11.75 24.56
C PHE A 222 -16.41 13.18 24.02
N THR A 223 -17.62 13.73 23.98
CA THR A 223 -17.84 15.10 23.49
C THR A 223 -17.22 16.15 24.41
N GLU A 224 -17.27 15.95 25.73
CA GLU A 224 -16.56 16.77 26.72
C GLU A 224 -15.05 16.73 26.49
N ARG A 225 -14.49 15.56 26.18
CA ARG A 225 -13.05 15.45 25.89
C ARG A 225 -12.65 16.21 24.62
N LEU A 226 -13.48 16.18 23.58
CA LEU A 226 -13.24 16.98 22.37
C LEU A 226 -13.30 18.48 22.69
N ALA A 227 -14.31 18.91 23.46
CA ALA A 227 -14.48 20.30 23.85
C ALA A 227 -13.31 20.83 24.68
N ALA A 228 -12.74 20.00 25.57
CA ALA A 228 -11.57 20.36 26.39
C ALA A 228 -10.31 20.67 25.56
N GLU A 229 -10.26 20.23 24.30
CA GLU A 229 -9.12 20.42 23.39
C GLU A 229 -9.49 21.36 22.22
N GLY A 230 -10.64 22.04 22.29
CA GLY A 230 -11.12 22.97 21.25
C GLY A 230 -11.58 22.29 19.94
N ILE A 231 -11.75 20.97 19.96
CA ILE A 231 -12.10 20.17 18.78
C ILE A 231 -13.62 20.16 18.58
N LEU A 232 -14.06 20.47 17.36
CA LEU A 232 -15.48 20.55 17.00
C LEU A 232 -16.00 19.17 16.59
N PRO A 233 -16.95 18.57 17.33
CA PRO A 233 -17.55 17.32 16.92
C PRO A 233 -18.44 17.50 15.67
N SER A 234 -18.43 16.50 14.81
CA SER A 234 -19.36 16.29 13.70
C SER A 234 -19.72 14.81 13.65
N VAL A 235 -20.98 14.49 13.41
CA VAL A 235 -21.45 13.09 13.37
C VAL A 235 -22.18 12.87 12.06
N GLY A 236 -21.85 11.79 11.35
CA GLY A 236 -22.54 11.36 10.12
C GLY A 236 -23.97 10.89 10.38
N SER A 237 -24.79 10.79 9.34
CA SER A 237 -26.17 10.31 9.49
C SER A 237 -26.22 8.80 9.80
N VAL A 238 -27.14 8.39 10.69
CA VAL A 238 -27.30 6.98 11.08
C VAL A 238 -27.70 6.15 9.86
N GLY A 239 -26.96 5.08 9.60
CA GLY A 239 -27.29 4.09 8.56
C GLY A 239 -26.86 4.46 7.14
N ASP A 240 -26.11 5.55 6.95
CA ASP A 240 -25.49 5.87 5.68
C ASP A 240 -23.98 5.59 5.68
N SER A 241 -23.59 4.45 5.08
CA SER A 241 -22.18 4.05 4.91
C SER A 241 -21.33 5.06 4.13
N PHE A 242 -21.94 6.00 3.41
CA PHE A 242 -21.20 7.01 2.65
C PHE A 242 -20.66 8.15 3.52
N ASP A 243 -21.21 8.35 4.72
CA ASP A 243 -20.83 9.48 5.58
C ASP A 243 -19.49 9.26 6.29
N ASN A 244 -18.94 8.04 6.30
CA ASN A 244 -17.60 7.75 6.84
C ASN A 244 -16.69 6.93 5.90
N ALA A 245 -16.91 7.06 4.59
CA ALA A 245 -16.25 6.23 3.57
C ALA A 245 -14.71 6.26 3.62
N LEU A 246 -14.11 7.36 4.07
CA LEU A 246 -12.65 7.45 4.28
C LEU A 246 -12.20 6.47 5.37
N ALA A 247 -12.81 6.55 6.56
CA ALA A 247 -12.42 5.70 7.67
C ALA A 247 -12.70 4.22 7.35
N GLU A 248 -13.79 3.93 6.65
CA GLU A 248 -14.05 2.58 6.12
C GLU A 248 -12.93 2.08 5.18
N SER A 249 -12.37 2.97 4.35
CA SER A 249 -11.28 2.62 3.44
C SER A 249 -9.96 2.31 4.19
N VAL A 250 -9.70 3.03 5.29
CA VAL A 250 -8.59 2.73 6.22
C VAL A 250 -8.82 1.38 6.89
N ASN A 251 -10.00 1.16 7.47
CA ASN A 251 -10.39 -0.11 8.09
C ASN A 251 -10.28 -1.29 7.12
N SER A 252 -10.72 -1.10 5.88
CA SER A 252 -10.57 -2.10 4.81
C SER A 252 -9.11 -2.37 4.48
N SER A 253 -8.27 -1.34 4.39
CA SER A 253 -6.83 -1.52 4.16
C SER A 253 -6.16 -2.26 5.32
N TYR A 254 -6.50 -1.90 6.56
CA TYR A 254 -6.00 -2.55 7.76
C TYR A 254 -6.38 -4.03 7.81
N LYS A 255 -7.66 -4.35 7.59
CA LYS A 255 -8.13 -5.75 7.55
C LYS A 255 -7.44 -6.54 6.44
N THR A 256 -7.42 -6.01 5.22
CA THR A 256 -6.81 -6.70 4.09
C THR A 256 -5.30 -6.87 4.27
N GLU A 257 -4.57 -5.85 4.72
CA GLU A 257 -3.11 -5.89 4.74
C GLU A 257 -2.54 -6.53 6.01
N LEU A 258 -3.18 -6.36 7.17
CA LEU A 258 -2.65 -6.86 8.44
C LEU A 258 -3.38 -8.11 8.96
N ILE A 259 -4.70 -8.15 8.84
CA ILE A 259 -5.53 -9.16 9.52
C ILE A 259 -5.74 -10.39 8.65
N ASP A 260 -6.24 -10.20 7.43
CA ASP A 260 -6.62 -11.28 6.51
C ASP A 260 -5.39 -11.96 5.87
N HIS A 261 -4.24 -11.28 5.87
CA HIS A 261 -2.98 -11.76 5.28
C HIS A 261 -2.04 -12.45 6.27
N GLN A 262 -2.43 -12.57 7.54
CA GLN A 262 -1.64 -13.18 8.61
C GLN A 262 -2.46 -14.28 9.32
N PRO A 263 -1.80 -15.26 9.97
CA PRO A 263 -2.46 -16.12 10.93
C PRO A 263 -3.10 -15.30 12.07
N LEU A 264 -4.10 -15.87 12.73
CA LEU A 264 -4.74 -15.21 13.88
C LEU A 264 -3.72 -14.87 14.97
N TYR A 265 -3.74 -13.61 15.39
CA TYR A 265 -2.97 -13.12 16.53
C TYR A 265 -3.42 -13.80 17.82
N PRO A 266 -2.50 -14.08 18.78
CA PRO A 266 -2.86 -14.68 20.07
C PRO A 266 -3.91 -13.87 20.83
N GLY A 267 -3.69 -12.57 21.04
CA GLY A 267 -4.64 -11.68 21.69
C GLY A 267 -4.48 -10.22 21.27
N ALA A 268 -5.11 -9.33 22.06
CA ALA A 268 -5.13 -7.89 21.79
C ALA A 268 -3.75 -7.24 21.91
N THR A 269 -2.86 -7.77 22.76
CA THR A 269 -1.51 -7.23 22.96
C THR A 269 -0.65 -7.41 21.72
N GLU A 270 -0.59 -8.62 21.16
CA GLU A 270 0.17 -8.89 19.94
C GLU A 270 -0.43 -8.16 18.74
N LEU A 271 -1.78 -8.10 18.68
CA LEU A 271 -2.46 -7.31 17.67
C LEU A 271 -2.13 -5.82 17.78
N SER A 272 -2.02 -5.27 19.00
CA SER A 272 -1.64 -3.87 19.23
C SER A 272 -0.24 -3.57 18.70
N LEU A 273 0.74 -4.46 18.96
CA LEU A 273 2.09 -4.32 18.42
C LEU A 273 2.09 -4.36 16.88
N ALA A 274 1.40 -5.34 16.29
CA ALA A 274 1.28 -5.46 14.84
C ALA A 274 0.56 -4.25 14.22
N THR A 275 -0.43 -3.68 14.93
CA THR A 275 -1.12 -2.45 14.52
C THR A 275 -0.16 -1.26 14.51
N ALA A 276 0.69 -1.13 15.53
CA ALA A 276 1.70 -0.07 15.59
C ALA A 276 2.64 -0.15 14.39
N GLU A 277 3.15 -1.35 14.08
CA GLU A 277 4.02 -1.58 12.92
C GLU A 277 3.31 -1.27 11.60
N TRP A 278 2.05 -1.70 11.47
CA TRP A 278 1.25 -1.42 10.28
C TRP A 278 0.96 0.06 10.10
N VAL A 279 0.61 0.79 11.17
CA VAL A 279 0.38 2.24 11.12
C VAL A 279 1.67 2.96 10.72
N ALA A 280 2.81 2.58 11.29
CA ALA A 280 4.11 3.15 10.90
C ALA A 280 4.42 2.86 9.43
N PHE A 281 4.17 1.65 8.94
CA PHE A 281 4.31 1.30 7.54
C PHE A 281 3.36 2.09 6.64
N TYR A 282 2.08 2.20 7.01
CA TYR A 282 1.05 2.93 6.28
C TYR A 282 1.43 4.40 6.11
N ASN A 283 1.86 5.07 7.17
CA ASN A 283 2.20 6.49 7.15
C ASN A 283 3.55 6.77 6.47
N ARG A 284 4.57 5.93 6.70
CA ARG A 284 5.97 6.24 6.32
C ARG A 284 6.45 5.59 5.04
N ARG A 285 5.89 4.42 4.68
CA ARG A 285 6.48 3.53 3.66
C ARG A 285 5.51 3.14 2.56
N ARG A 286 4.20 3.13 2.82
CA ARG A 286 3.17 2.71 1.87
C ARG A 286 2.75 3.88 0.96
N PRO A 287 2.98 3.81 -0.36
CA PRO A 287 2.51 4.83 -1.28
C PRO A 287 0.98 4.94 -1.25
N ASN A 288 0.47 6.18 -1.26
CA ASN A 288 -0.95 6.47 -1.25
C ASN A 288 -1.35 7.22 -2.53
N GLY A 289 -2.26 6.63 -3.33
CA GLY A 289 -2.71 7.24 -4.58
C GLY A 289 -3.42 8.58 -4.39
N TYR A 290 -4.07 8.81 -3.24
CA TYR A 290 -4.66 10.12 -2.93
C TYR A 290 -3.58 11.21 -2.79
N CYS A 291 -2.39 10.84 -2.29
CA CYS A 291 -1.26 11.74 -2.11
C CYS A 291 -0.33 11.78 -3.32
N GLN A 292 -0.84 11.51 -4.53
CA GLN A 292 -0.03 11.44 -5.76
C GLN A 292 1.17 10.49 -5.61
N ASP A 293 0.93 9.33 -4.98
CA ASP A 293 1.93 8.29 -4.70
C ASP A 293 2.98 8.62 -3.64
N LEU A 294 2.92 9.80 -3.02
CA LEU A 294 3.65 10.05 -1.78
C LEU A 294 3.07 9.20 -0.65
N THR A 295 3.89 8.99 0.38
CA THR A 295 3.41 8.45 1.66
C THR A 295 2.69 9.56 2.43
N PRO A 296 1.74 9.24 3.32
CA PRO A 296 1.06 10.25 4.14
C PRO A 296 2.02 11.19 4.87
N ASP A 297 3.10 10.66 5.47
CA ASP A 297 4.09 11.49 6.16
C ASP A 297 4.85 12.42 5.20
N ARG A 298 5.16 11.98 3.97
CA ARG A 298 5.83 12.83 2.98
C ARG A 298 4.91 13.92 2.45
N ALA A 299 3.64 13.61 2.21
CA ALA A 299 2.67 14.59 1.75
C ALA A 299 2.44 15.70 2.78
N GLU A 300 2.29 15.32 4.06
CA GLU A 300 2.18 16.28 5.16
C GLU A 300 3.48 17.09 5.36
N ALA A 301 4.65 16.45 5.31
CA ALA A 301 5.92 17.17 5.41
C ALA A 301 6.11 18.20 4.29
N LEU A 302 5.69 17.88 3.07
CA LEU A 302 5.75 18.80 1.93
C LEU A 302 4.85 20.02 2.13
N TYR A 303 3.67 19.84 2.74
CA TYR A 303 2.80 20.96 3.12
C TYR A 303 3.51 21.93 4.07
N TYR A 304 4.05 21.42 5.18
CA TYR A 304 4.73 22.25 6.16
C TYR A 304 6.01 22.88 5.61
N HIS A 305 6.73 22.19 4.71
CA HIS A 305 7.87 22.77 4.01
C HIS A 305 7.45 23.98 3.16
N ARG A 306 6.37 23.86 2.37
CA ARG A 306 5.86 24.98 1.55
C ARG A 306 5.41 26.16 2.40
N GLN A 307 4.79 25.92 3.56
CA GLN A 307 4.41 27.00 4.48
C GLN A 307 5.62 27.75 5.06
N ARG A 308 6.72 27.04 5.36
CA ARG A 308 7.95 27.65 5.87
C ARG A 308 8.75 28.39 4.78
N HIS A 309 8.58 28.00 3.53
CA HIS A 309 9.28 28.57 2.38
C HIS A 309 8.27 29.00 1.29
N PRO A 310 7.49 30.08 1.52
CA PRO A 310 6.50 30.55 0.57
C PRO A 310 7.11 31.10 -0.73
N GLN A 311 8.40 31.45 -0.73
CA GLN A 311 9.12 32.00 -1.87
C GLN A 311 9.84 30.91 -2.66
N THR A 312 9.13 30.24 -3.57
CA THR A 312 9.77 29.55 -4.71
C THR A 312 8.92 29.61 -6.00
N GLU A 313 7.65 30.02 -5.92
CA GLU A 313 6.78 30.13 -7.11
C GLU A 313 6.68 31.54 -7.71
N GLU A 314 7.09 32.60 -7.00
CA GLU A 314 7.08 33.98 -7.54
C GLU A 314 8.30 34.32 -8.41
N ALA A 315 9.33 33.47 -8.45
CA ALA A 315 10.54 33.69 -9.26
C ALA A 315 10.47 33.08 -10.67
N LEU A 316 9.33 32.53 -11.09
CA LEU A 316 9.12 31.86 -12.38
C LEU A 316 7.89 32.36 -13.15
N ARG A 317 7.35 33.53 -12.78
CA ARG A 317 6.43 34.31 -13.64
C ARG A 317 7.18 35.47 -14.26
#